data_AF-A0AAU7KR86-F1
#
_entry.id   AF-A0AAU7KR86-F1
#
_cell.length_a   1.000
_cell.length_b   1.000
_cell.length_c   1.000
_cell.angle_alpha   90.00
_cell.angle_beta   90.00
_cell.angle_gamma   90.00
#
_symmetry.space_group_name_H-M   'P 1'
#
loop_
_entity.id
_entity.type
_entity.pdbx_description
1 polymer ?
#
loop_
_entity_poly.entity_id
_entity_poly.type
_entity_poly.pdbx_seq_one_letter_code
_entity_poly.pdbx_strand_id
1 'polypeptide(L)'
;MSDYFDDKDTSTPRHEPTHQPEPAPRAEPHLGDTRSQPRQEEAPAGSGLAHERRDERRYIRVSPTFEVRFDDGNRFRGLDLSQGGFAIESPRPMRQDARVRGSIAITTASGELLVPVSAQCRHSLALEGRGGAHHAGFEITDISPSHLELLRRVVRAHLAGRPLDVEQMVQGEDAQTPRKRRGTGSTPQAAARPPRPMGRYVALFIGFAVLAVVAAATAYRNFMLIEPNFAAVTAPRIDIRAPSPGILMAHELKAGDRVTRDEQLTRVKDVDLESDLILAEAAQRYNSQLIENLQENLDGANGGQVSLANSAEPGNGDAVSFETVSPDIARARIDQFETARDFQASRVTALQARQSQNEIYSPCDCLVAWALSSSDGTYINESEKIMTLMRTGDDEVMVEALVHMDDIDRIEPDQLAYLSLPNASGPISARVRSVALDIERQPRAGFPSWVRQQQNVASVLLVPEKPLPVESVGTPVDVRFTEQALLGATAEWIWQSGRRVVQQASQLFSGIGDNDTADTAG
;
A
#
# COMPACT_ATOMS: atom_id res chain seq x y z
N MET A 1 45.42 -5.70 4.95
CA MET A 1 46.08 -5.82 3.65
C MET A 1 45.03 -6.40 2.71
N SER A 2 44.11 -5.63 2.14
CA SER A 2 44.21 -4.57 1.12
C SER A 2 44.71 -5.08 -0.22
N ASP A 3 43.78 -5.39 -1.12
CA ASP A 3 43.86 -5.42 -2.59
C ASP A 3 42.39 -5.42 -3.04
N TYR A 4 41.68 -4.33 -3.37
CA TYR A 4 41.89 -3.20 -4.29
C TYR A 4 42.22 -3.62 -5.73
N PHE A 5 41.21 -4.13 -6.43
CA PHE A 5 41.19 -4.13 -7.89
C PHE A 5 40.43 -2.89 -8.39
N ASP A 6 41.21 -2.04 -9.03
CA ASP A 6 40.86 -0.87 -9.84
C ASP A 6 40.46 -1.39 -11.23
N ASP A 7 39.28 -1.05 -11.74
CA ASP A 7 38.97 -1.21 -13.15
C ASP A 7 38.37 0.10 -13.69
N LYS A 8 39.05 0.63 -14.70
CA LYS A 8 38.81 1.94 -15.32
C LYS A 8 38.29 1.72 -16.75
N ASP A 9 37.33 2.56 -17.09
CA ASP A 9 36.89 2.94 -18.44
C ASP A 9 36.16 1.90 -19.31
N THR A 10 34.84 2.06 -19.37
CA THR A 10 34.09 2.06 -20.64
C THR A 10 32.75 2.80 -20.46
N SER A 11 32.78 4.13 -20.56
CA SER A 11 31.56 4.93 -20.70
C SER A 11 31.13 4.98 -22.16
N THR A 12 30.17 4.14 -22.54
CA THR A 12 29.46 4.22 -23.82
C THR A 12 27.98 4.45 -23.54
N PRO A 13 27.42 5.67 -23.73
CA PRO A 13 25.98 5.87 -23.59
C PRO A 13 25.27 5.32 -24.83
N ARG A 14 24.47 4.26 -24.61
CA ARG A 14 23.57 3.66 -25.59
C ARG A 14 22.37 4.60 -25.79
N HIS A 15 22.23 5.17 -26.98
CA HIS A 15 21.05 5.92 -27.41
C HIS A 15 19.97 4.96 -27.90
N GLU A 16 18.76 5.07 -27.35
CA GLU A 16 17.52 4.58 -27.97
C GLU A 16 16.38 5.61 -27.76
N PRO A 17 15.36 5.61 -28.65
CA PRO A 17 14.82 6.84 -29.21
C PRO A 17 13.45 7.23 -28.64
N THR A 18 13.24 8.53 -28.49
CA THR A 18 11.97 9.14 -28.09
C THR A 18 11.09 9.40 -29.32
N HIS A 19 9.89 8.84 -29.33
CA HIS A 19 8.84 9.17 -30.30
C HIS A 19 8.29 10.58 -30.03
N GLN A 20 8.45 11.47 -31.01
CA GLN A 20 7.63 12.68 -31.21
C GLN A 20 6.68 12.45 -32.39
N PRO A 21 5.46 13.03 -32.40
CA PRO A 21 4.63 13.10 -33.60
C PRO A 21 5.07 14.25 -34.53
N GLU A 22 5.16 13.92 -35.82
CA GLU A 22 5.57 14.77 -36.94
C GLU A 22 4.61 15.93 -37.28
N PRO A 23 5.12 16.96 -37.99
CA PRO A 23 4.36 18.07 -38.56
C PRO A 23 3.93 17.81 -40.03
N ALA A 24 2.93 18.57 -40.50
CA ALA A 24 2.58 18.67 -41.92
C ALA A 24 2.64 20.14 -42.41
N PRO A 25 2.85 20.40 -43.72
CA PRO A 25 3.61 21.56 -44.18
C PRO A 25 2.86 22.58 -45.05
N ARG A 26 3.49 23.76 -45.17
CA ARG A 26 3.50 24.76 -46.27
C ARG A 26 2.22 25.59 -46.55
N ALA A 27 2.36 26.91 -46.43
CA ALA A 27 2.57 27.82 -47.59
C ALA A 27 2.77 29.28 -47.13
N GLU A 28 3.89 29.88 -47.52
CA GLU A 28 4.04 31.34 -47.71
C GLU A 28 3.83 31.59 -49.23
N PRO A 29 3.43 32.80 -49.72
CA PRO A 29 4.17 34.02 -49.39
C PRO A 29 3.50 35.43 -49.57
N HIS A 30 4.28 36.43 -49.15
CA HIS A 30 4.43 37.81 -49.67
C HIS A 30 3.49 38.97 -49.25
N LEU A 31 4.14 39.90 -48.53
CA LEU A 31 4.30 41.35 -48.79
C LEU A 31 3.08 42.22 -49.16
N GLY A 32 2.87 43.24 -48.33
CA GLY A 32 2.07 44.42 -48.67
C GLY A 32 2.09 45.46 -47.55
N ASP A 33 3.16 46.24 -47.50
CA ASP A 33 3.34 47.40 -46.62
C ASP A 33 2.56 48.61 -47.19
N THR A 34 1.66 49.24 -46.42
CA THR A 34 1.34 50.67 -46.60
C THR A 34 0.69 51.28 -45.36
N ARG A 35 1.43 52.20 -44.72
CA ARG A 35 0.92 53.21 -43.78
C ARG A 35 -0.02 54.21 -44.49
N SER A 36 -1.14 54.59 -43.87
CA SER A 36 -1.53 56.00 -43.59
C SER A 36 -2.89 56.12 -42.87
N GLN A 37 -2.95 57.09 -41.94
CA GLN A 37 -4.03 57.57 -41.03
C GLN A 37 -5.29 58.13 -41.76
N PRO A 38 -6.33 58.74 -41.11
CA PRO A 38 -6.91 58.66 -39.74
C PRO A 38 -8.48 58.59 -39.69
N ARG A 39 -9.03 58.53 -38.45
CA ARG A 39 -10.25 59.22 -37.92
C ARG A 39 -11.64 58.54 -38.00
N GLN A 40 -12.27 58.46 -36.80
CA GLN A 40 -13.72 58.48 -36.48
C GLN A 40 -14.59 57.32 -36.99
N GLU A 41 -15.65 56.82 -36.34
CA GLU A 41 -16.30 56.93 -35.03
C GLU A 41 -17.51 55.99 -35.19
N GLU A 42 -17.67 54.94 -34.38
CA GLU A 42 -18.99 54.31 -34.24
C GLU A 42 -19.08 53.51 -32.94
N ALA A 43 -19.94 54.02 -32.05
CA ALA A 43 -20.23 53.47 -30.74
C ALA A 43 -21.10 52.22 -30.83
N PRO A 44 -20.94 51.21 -29.95
CA PRO A 44 -22.02 50.32 -29.63
C PRO A 44 -22.91 50.96 -28.56
N ALA A 45 -24.18 51.10 -28.95
CA ALA A 45 -25.29 51.52 -28.12
C ALA A 45 -25.45 50.63 -26.88
N GLY A 46 -25.90 51.26 -25.78
CA GLY A 46 -26.34 50.56 -24.58
C GLY A 46 -25.50 50.81 -23.34
N SER A 47 -24.98 52.03 -23.16
CA SER A 47 -24.50 52.47 -21.84
C SER A 47 -25.70 52.56 -20.89
N GLY A 48 -26.03 51.44 -20.23
CA GLY A 48 -26.66 51.52 -18.93
C GLY A 48 -25.74 52.36 -18.06
N LEU A 49 -26.19 53.54 -17.64
CA LEU A 49 -25.53 54.35 -16.63
C LEU A 49 -25.35 53.48 -15.38
N ALA A 50 -24.19 52.82 -15.27
CA ALA A 50 -23.76 52.22 -14.03
C ALA A 50 -23.59 53.38 -13.06
N HIS A 51 -24.49 53.47 -12.08
CA HIS A 51 -24.28 54.33 -10.94
C HIS A 51 -22.98 53.87 -10.27
N GLU A 52 -21.90 54.63 -10.49
CA GLU A 52 -20.70 54.57 -9.66
C GLU A 52 -21.16 54.66 -8.21
N ARG A 53 -21.10 53.53 -7.52
CA ARG A 53 -21.44 53.45 -6.11
C ARG A 53 -20.39 54.25 -5.36
N ARG A 54 -20.84 55.09 -4.42
CA ARG A 54 -20.03 56.06 -3.66
C ARG A 54 -18.89 55.40 -2.83
N ASP A 55 -18.85 54.07 -2.84
CA ASP A 55 -18.11 53.12 -2.03
C ASP A 55 -16.90 52.46 -2.74
N GLU A 56 -16.64 52.74 -4.02
CA GLU A 56 -15.49 52.16 -4.75
C GLU A 56 -14.15 52.93 -4.58
N ARG A 57 -14.09 53.95 -3.73
CA ARG A 57 -12.86 54.73 -3.47
C ARG A 57 -11.89 53.96 -2.56
N ARG A 58 -11.20 52.95 -3.10
CA ARG A 58 -10.21 52.12 -2.37
C ARG A 58 -8.95 52.87 -1.91
N TYR A 59 -8.66 54.04 -2.48
CA TYR A 59 -7.37 54.74 -2.31
C TYR A 59 -7.41 56.00 -1.45
N ILE A 60 -8.48 56.26 -0.69
CA ILE A 60 -8.48 57.41 0.22
C ILE A 60 -7.53 57.13 1.38
N ARG A 61 -6.45 57.91 1.45
CA ARG A 61 -5.46 57.87 2.53
C ARG A 61 -5.83 58.88 3.61
N VAL A 62 -5.85 58.42 4.85
CA VAL A 62 -6.07 59.24 6.05
C VAL A 62 -4.89 59.07 6.99
N SER A 63 -4.64 60.05 7.86
CA SER A 63 -3.55 59.98 8.84
C SER A 63 -4.10 59.94 10.28
N PRO A 64 -4.76 58.84 10.70
CA PRO A 64 -5.10 58.66 12.09
C PRO A 64 -3.82 58.48 12.93
N THR A 65 -3.91 58.66 14.25
CA THR A 65 -2.81 58.27 15.14
C THR A 65 -2.91 56.75 15.35
N PHE A 66 -1.99 56.00 14.74
CA PHE A 66 -1.91 54.55 14.86
C PHE A 66 -0.46 54.07 14.95
N GLU A 67 -0.29 52.88 15.52
CA GLU A 67 0.98 52.17 15.63
C GLU A 67 0.87 50.85 14.86
N VAL A 68 1.93 50.40 14.20
CA VAL A 68 1.99 49.09 13.56
C VAL A 68 2.92 48.20 14.37
N ARG A 69 2.40 47.07 14.83
CA ARG A 69 3.14 46.05 15.60
C ARG A 69 3.40 44.87 14.69
N PHE A 70 4.65 44.64 14.31
CA PHE A 70 5.00 43.41 13.57
C PHE A 70 5.16 42.24 14.54
N ASP A 71 4.97 41.03 14.02
CA ASP A 71 5.14 39.78 14.79
C ASP A 71 6.56 39.63 15.35
N ASP A 72 7.56 40.27 14.71
CA ASP A 72 8.95 40.34 15.17
C ASP A 72 9.15 41.21 16.44
N GLY A 73 8.06 41.72 17.04
CA GLY A 73 8.06 42.53 18.26
C GLY A 73 8.37 44.01 18.05
N ASN A 74 8.75 44.41 16.83
CA ASN A 74 9.01 45.80 16.49
C ASN A 74 7.72 46.61 16.37
N ARG A 75 7.77 47.86 16.85
CA ARG A 75 6.64 48.79 16.77
C ARG A 75 7.05 50.05 16.03
N PHE A 76 6.21 50.46 15.08
CA PHE A 76 6.47 51.61 14.22
C PHE A 76 5.29 52.57 14.23
N ARG A 77 5.59 53.86 14.14
CA ARG A 77 4.56 54.90 14.06
C ARG A 77 3.95 54.92 12.67
N GLY A 78 2.62 54.91 12.61
CA GLY A 78 1.86 55.07 11.38
C GLY A 78 1.84 56.51 10.87
N LEU A 79 1.96 56.68 9.55
CA LEU A 79 1.93 57.97 8.86
C LEU A 79 0.63 58.16 8.08
N ASP A 80 0.28 57.18 7.25
CA ASP A 80 -0.97 57.15 6.50
C ASP A 80 -1.58 55.75 6.48
N LEU A 81 -2.91 55.71 6.36
CA LEU A 81 -3.72 54.50 6.38
C LEU A 81 -4.79 54.59 5.31
N SER A 82 -4.96 53.51 4.55
CA SER A 82 -6.02 53.34 3.57
C SER A 82 -6.59 51.93 3.66
N GLN A 83 -7.66 51.66 2.91
CA GLN A 83 -8.26 50.32 2.87
C GLN A 83 -7.33 49.26 2.23
N GLY A 84 -6.37 49.67 1.41
CA GLY A 84 -5.47 48.77 0.68
C GLY A 84 -4.00 48.83 1.11
N GLY A 85 -3.63 49.68 2.06
CA GLY A 85 -2.22 49.89 2.42
C GLY A 85 -2.03 50.93 3.51
N PHE A 86 -0.84 50.94 4.10
CA PHE A 86 -0.44 51.88 5.16
C PHE A 86 1.04 52.27 5.00
N ALA A 87 1.42 53.44 5.50
CA ALA A 87 2.81 53.87 5.59
C ALA A 87 3.25 54.01 7.05
N ILE A 88 4.52 53.68 7.30
CA ILE A 88 5.15 53.81 8.61
C ILE A 88 6.45 54.61 8.53
N GLU A 89 6.81 55.19 9.67
CA GLU A 89 8.13 55.75 9.92
C GLU A 89 9.02 54.67 10.56
N SER A 90 10.14 54.35 9.90
CA SER A 90 11.11 53.36 10.34
C SER A 90 12.50 54.00 10.49
N PRO A 91 13.26 53.71 11.56
CA PRO A 91 14.64 54.19 11.72
C PRO A 91 15.65 53.48 10.80
N ARG A 92 15.21 52.46 10.04
CA ARG A 92 16.06 51.67 9.13
C ARG A 92 15.36 51.44 7.78
N PRO A 93 16.10 51.30 6.67
CA PRO A 93 15.51 51.01 5.38
C PRO A 93 14.88 49.61 5.39
N MET A 94 13.66 49.50 4.85
CA MET A 94 12.97 48.23 4.72
C MET A 94 13.16 47.67 3.33
N ARG A 95 13.42 46.35 3.23
CA ARG A 95 13.61 45.68 1.93
C ARG A 95 12.33 45.78 1.10
N GLN A 96 12.49 46.20 -0.15
CA GLN A 96 11.41 46.21 -1.12
C GLN A 96 10.90 44.78 -1.35
N ASP A 97 9.59 44.63 -1.49
CA ASP A 97 8.84 43.38 -1.62
C ASP A 97 8.89 42.42 -0.42
N ALA A 98 9.47 42.83 0.72
CA ALA A 98 9.40 42.05 1.96
C ALA A 98 7.95 41.93 2.45
N ARG A 99 7.52 40.70 2.74
CA ARG A 99 6.21 40.42 3.35
C ARG A 99 6.34 40.46 4.86
N VAL A 100 5.49 41.23 5.50
CA VAL A 100 5.41 41.40 6.95
C VAL A 100 4.02 41.00 7.43
N ARG A 101 3.96 40.37 8.60
CA ARG A 101 2.71 40.12 9.32
C ARG A 101 2.74 40.93 10.61
N GLY A 102 1.58 41.49 10.95
CA GLY A 102 1.46 42.29 12.14
C GLY A 102 0.04 42.77 12.37
N SER A 103 -0.11 43.66 13.34
CA SER A 103 -1.38 44.27 13.70
C SER A 103 -1.27 45.80 13.66
N ILE A 104 -2.25 46.44 13.03
CA ILE A 104 -2.42 47.89 13.08
C ILE A 104 -3.19 48.21 14.36
N ALA A 105 -2.56 48.92 15.28
CA ALA A 105 -3.09 49.34 16.56
C ALA A 105 -3.57 50.80 16.49
N ILE A 106 -4.88 51.00 16.55
CA ILE A 106 -5.52 52.32 16.46
C ILE A 106 -6.05 52.70 17.83
N THR A 107 -5.54 53.79 18.39
CA THR A 107 -5.99 54.28 19.69
C THR A 107 -7.30 55.03 19.54
N THR A 108 -8.33 54.59 20.26
CA THR A 108 -9.66 55.24 20.32
C THR A 108 -9.91 55.82 21.71
N ALA A 109 -11.02 56.55 21.89
CA ALA A 109 -11.36 57.10 23.20
C ALA A 109 -11.75 56.02 24.23
N SER A 110 -12.28 54.89 23.77
CA SER A 110 -12.81 53.78 24.58
C SER A 110 -11.90 52.53 24.62
N GLY A 111 -10.74 52.55 23.95
CA GLY A 111 -9.76 51.44 23.97
C GLY A 111 -8.80 51.42 22.79
N GLU A 112 -7.94 50.39 22.74
CA GLU A 112 -7.06 50.12 21.60
C GLU A 112 -7.69 49.09 20.66
N LEU A 113 -7.75 49.42 19.36
CA LEU A 113 -8.30 48.54 18.33
C LEU A 113 -7.17 47.90 17.52
N LEU A 114 -7.10 46.57 17.52
CA LEU A 114 -6.08 45.81 16.82
C LEU A 114 -6.65 45.19 15.54
N VAL A 115 -6.03 45.49 14.40
CA VAL A 115 -6.42 44.97 13.08
C VAL A 115 -5.28 44.13 12.53
N PRO A 116 -5.37 42.78 12.57
CA PRO A 116 -4.37 41.89 12.00
C PRO A 116 -4.32 42.00 10.47
N VAL A 117 -3.11 42.18 9.92
CA VAL A 117 -2.87 42.34 8.48
C VAL A 117 -1.58 41.64 8.04
N SER A 118 -1.60 41.11 6.82
CA SER A 118 -0.38 40.73 6.09
C SER A 118 -0.14 41.73 4.97
N ALA A 119 1.05 42.31 4.91
CA ALA A 119 1.36 43.37 3.95
C ALA A 119 2.74 43.20 3.31
N GLN A 120 2.92 43.77 2.12
CA GLN A 120 4.17 43.74 1.37
C GLN A 120 4.73 45.17 1.22
N CYS A 121 6.02 45.35 1.52
CA CYS A 121 6.69 46.63 1.39
C CYS A 121 6.85 47.00 -0.09
N ARG A 122 6.26 48.10 -0.57
CA ARG A 122 6.35 48.51 -1.99
C ARG A 122 7.45 49.53 -2.26
N HIS A 123 7.73 50.39 -1.29
CA HIS A 123 8.82 51.38 -1.39
C HIS A 123 9.33 51.75 0.01
N SER A 124 10.61 52.10 0.09
CA SER A 124 11.24 52.69 1.28
C SER A 124 12.04 53.92 0.84
N LEU A 125 11.60 55.11 1.23
CA LEU A 125 12.22 56.38 0.87
C LEU A 125 12.93 56.95 2.10
N ALA A 126 14.17 57.43 1.95
CA ALA A 126 14.87 58.14 3.02
C ALA A 126 14.38 59.59 3.10
N LEU A 127 14.12 60.10 4.31
CA LEU A 127 13.82 61.51 4.50
C LEU A 127 15.11 62.33 4.67
N GLU A 128 15.27 63.36 3.84
CA GLU A 128 16.33 64.36 4.01
C GLU A 128 15.94 65.37 5.09
N GLY A 129 16.40 65.14 6.32
CA GLY A 129 16.25 66.08 7.44
C GLY A 129 16.03 65.40 8.79
N ARG A 130 16.96 65.63 9.73
CA ARG A 130 17.02 65.17 11.14
C ARG A 130 16.49 63.75 11.40
N GLY A 131 17.40 62.76 11.33
CA GLY A 131 17.27 61.51 12.08
C GLY A 131 17.38 60.20 11.31
N GLY A 132 17.72 60.21 10.01
CA GLY A 132 17.88 58.96 9.23
C GLY A 132 16.60 58.12 9.16
N ALA A 133 15.44 58.74 9.35
CA ALA A 133 14.15 58.06 9.27
C ALA A 133 13.81 57.74 7.81
N HIS A 134 13.26 56.56 7.60
CA HIS A 134 12.78 56.05 6.34
C HIS A 134 11.25 55.95 6.37
N HIS A 135 10.60 56.42 5.32
CA HIS A 135 9.19 56.18 5.09
C HIS A 135 9.03 54.89 4.29
N ALA A 136 8.42 53.87 4.91
CA ALA A 136 8.14 52.60 4.26
C ALA A 136 6.64 52.47 4.01
N GLY A 137 6.26 52.20 2.77
CA GLY A 137 4.87 52.01 2.36
C GLY A 137 4.56 50.55 2.10
N PHE A 138 3.46 50.09 2.66
CA PHE A 138 3.01 48.71 2.64
C PHE A 138 1.67 48.59 1.92
N GLU A 139 1.57 47.58 1.05
CA GLU A 139 0.34 47.16 0.40
C GLU A 139 -0.21 45.94 1.14
N ILE A 140 -1.48 45.98 1.58
CA ILE A 140 -2.11 44.89 2.32
C ILE A 140 -2.43 43.77 1.33
N THR A 141 -1.76 42.63 1.47
CA THR A 141 -1.93 41.47 0.60
C THR A 141 -3.01 40.52 1.08
N ASP A 142 -3.20 40.41 2.39
CA ASP A 142 -4.21 39.53 2.99
C ASP A 142 -4.76 40.13 4.30
N ILE A 143 -6.09 40.11 4.41
CA ILE A 143 -6.87 40.63 5.54
C ILE A 143 -8.25 39.94 5.52
N SER A 144 -8.76 39.56 6.70
CA SER A 144 -10.09 38.95 6.77
C SER A 144 -11.20 39.95 6.39
N PRO A 145 -12.35 39.48 5.87
CA PRO A 145 -13.46 40.36 5.50
C PRO A 145 -13.97 41.23 6.66
N SER A 146 -14.02 40.69 7.88
CA SER A 146 -14.43 41.42 9.07
C SER A 146 -13.45 42.53 9.46
N HIS A 147 -12.14 42.28 9.35
CA HIS A 147 -11.11 43.28 9.62
C HIS A 147 -11.04 44.37 8.54
N LEU A 148 -11.32 44.03 7.28
CA LEU A 148 -11.41 45.00 6.19
C LEU A 148 -12.59 45.97 6.37
N GLU A 149 -13.76 45.47 6.78
CA GLU A 149 -14.91 46.32 7.10
C GLU A 149 -14.62 47.28 8.26
N LEU A 150 -13.90 46.77 9.27
CA LEU A 150 -13.50 47.56 10.43
C LEU A 150 -12.53 48.68 10.01
N LEU A 151 -11.53 48.38 9.19
CA LEU A 151 -10.62 49.38 8.62
C LEU A 151 -11.36 50.43 7.78
N ARG A 152 -12.32 50.00 6.95
CA ARG A 152 -13.16 50.90 6.16
C ARG A 152 -13.97 51.86 7.04
N ARG A 153 -14.51 51.36 8.16
CA ARG A 153 -15.27 52.16 9.13
C ARG A 153 -14.38 53.20 9.81
N VAL A 154 -13.16 52.84 10.16
CA VAL A 154 -12.17 53.78 10.72
C VAL A 154 -11.85 54.90 9.75
N VAL A 155 -11.53 54.56 8.49
CA VAL A 155 -11.25 55.57 7.44
C VAL A 155 -12.45 56.51 7.25
N ARG A 156 -13.68 55.96 7.20
CA ARG A 156 -14.91 56.76 7.05
C ARG A 156 -15.18 57.66 8.27
N ALA A 157 -15.00 57.18 9.48
CA ALA A 157 -15.18 57.96 10.70
C ALA A 157 -14.20 59.15 10.75
N HIS A 158 -12.94 58.91 10.36
CA HIS A 158 -11.91 59.95 10.29
C HIS A 158 -12.25 61.01 9.23
N LEU A 159 -12.69 60.60 8.03
CA LEU A 159 -13.13 61.53 6.99
C LEU A 159 -14.39 62.32 7.38
N ALA A 160 -15.25 61.73 8.23
CA ALA A 160 -16.45 62.38 8.74
C ALA A 160 -16.20 63.26 9.98
N GLY A 161 -14.95 63.29 10.50
CA GLY A 161 -14.60 64.04 11.71
C GLY A 161 -15.29 63.55 12.98
N ARG A 162 -15.75 62.29 13.02
CA ARG A 162 -16.43 61.70 14.18
C ARG A 162 -15.41 61.03 15.10
N PRO A 163 -15.57 61.12 16.44
CA PRO A 163 -14.72 60.37 17.36
C PRO A 163 -14.94 58.86 17.15
N LEU A 164 -13.86 58.10 17.17
CA LEU A 164 -13.89 56.64 17.08
C LEU A 164 -14.39 56.08 18.42
N ASP A 165 -15.56 55.43 18.41
CA ASP A 165 -16.14 54.76 19.56
C ASP A 165 -16.46 53.30 19.24
N VAL A 166 -16.00 52.38 20.08
CA VAL A 166 -16.10 50.92 19.88
C VAL A 166 -17.56 50.46 19.85
N GLU A 167 -18.42 51.05 20.67
CA GLU A 167 -19.85 50.69 20.75
C GLU A 167 -20.59 50.96 19.41
N GLN A 168 -20.30 52.10 18.77
CA GLN A 168 -20.87 52.47 17.47
C GLN A 168 -20.28 51.68 16.30
N MET A 169 -19.11 51.05 16.50
CA MET A 169 -18.50 50.16 15.53
C MET A 169 -19.06 48.74 15.58
N VAL A 170 -19.70 48.32 16.68
CA VAL A 170 -20.32 46.99 16.83
C VAL A 170 -21.80 47.00 16.46
N GLN A 171 -22.51 48.12 16.66
CA GLN A 171 -23.91 48.22 16.26
C GLN A 171 -24.04 48.26 14.73
N GLY A 172 -24.85 47.33 14.23
CA GLY A 172 -24.95 46.95 12.82
C GLY A 172 -25.45 48.05 11.89
N GLU A 173 -25.07 47.85 10.62
CA GLU A 173 -25.61 48.41 9.38
C GLU A 173 -26.50 49.67 9.48
N ASP A 174 -25.96 50.78 8.98
CA ASP A 174 -26.74 51.98 8.67
C ASP A 174 -27.83 51.60 7.66
N ALA A 175 -29.09 51.69 8.07
CA ALA A 175 -30.22 51.38 7.21
C ALA A 175 -30.18 52.30 5.98
N GLN A 176 -30.10 51.72 4.78
CA GLN A 176 -30.22 52.50 3.55
C GLN A 176 -31.46 53.38 3.64
N THR A 177 -31.26 54.70 3.66
CA THR A 177 -32.35 55.68 3.66
C THR A 177 -33.29 55.40 2.49
N PRO A 178 -34.53 54.92 2.72
CA PRO A 178 -35.43 54.58 1.63
C PRO A 178 -35.91 55.86 0.95
N ARG A 179 -35.63 56.00 -0.33
CA ARG A 179 -36.09 57.13 -1.17
C ARG A 179 -37.62 57.07 -1.29
N LYS A 180 -38.31 57.97 -0.59
CA LYS A 180 -39.77 58.11 -0.58
C LYS A 180 -40.28 58.47 -1.99
N ARG A 181 -40.78 57.48 -2.74
CA ARG A 181 -41.50 57.69 -4.01
C ARG A 181 -42.95 58.03 -3.67
N ARG A 182 -43.42 59.22 -4.09
CA ARG A 182 -44.83 59.61 -4.06
C ARG A 182 -45.61 58.68 -5.00
N GLY A 183 -46.49 57.86 -4.45
CA GLY A 183 -47.52 57.10 -5.16
C GLY A 183 -48.87 57.41 -4.52
N THR A 184 -49.78 57.95 -5.33
CA THR A 184 -51.16 58.29 -5.02
C THR A 184 -52.05 57.04 -4.99
N GLY A 185 -52.89 56.93 -3.95
CA GLY A 185 -54.19 56.25 -4.00
C GLY A 185 -54.30 54.86 -3.35
N SER A 186 -55.08 54.79 -2.25
CA SER A 186 -56.01 53.72 -1.77
C SER A 186 -55.53 52.26 -1.80
N THR A 187 -55.46 51.46 -0.73
CA THR A 187 -56.31 51.22 0.47
C THR A 187 -55.44 50.40 1.48
N PRO A 188 -55.77 50.32 2.78
CA PRO A 188 -54.93 49.60 3.74
C PRO A 188 -55.08 48.08 3.57
N GLN A 189 -54.12 47.45 2.91
CA GLN A 189 -54.00 46.00 2.86
C GLN A 189 -53.33 45.52 4.16
N ALA A 190 -53.99 44.60 4.86
CA ALA A 190 -53.50 43.97 6.07
C ALA A 190 -52.05 43.47 5.89
N ALA A 191 -51.19 43.75 6.86
CA ALA A 191 -49.80 43.34 6.84
C ALA A 191 -49.68 41.80 6.79
N ALA A 192 -49.54 41.27 5.58
CA ALA A 192 -49.17 39.88 5.36
C ALA A 192 -47.77 39.68 5.96
N ARG A 193 -47.71 39.02 7.13
CA ARG A 193 -46.45 38.51 7.68
C ARG A 193 -45.81 37.63 6.60
N PRO A 194 -44.54 37.86 6.22
CA PRO A 194 -43.87 36.98 5.26
C PRO A 194 -43.87 35.56 5.84
N PRO A 195 -44.18 34.52 5.03
CA PRO A 195 -44.18 33.15 5.52
C PRO A 195 -42.79 32.83 6.08
N ARG A 196 -42.74 32.28 7.29
CA ARG A 196 -41.49 31.81 7.90
C ARG A 196 -40.81 30.88 6.90
N PRO A 197 -39.50 31.05 6.58
CA PRO A 197 -38.82 30.25 5.56
C PRO A 197 -38.50 28.84 6.10
N MET A 198 -39.55 28.05 6.38
CA MET A 198 -39.47 26.65 6.82
C MET A 198 -38.65 25.80 5.85
N GLY A 199 -38.67 26.14 4.55
CA GLY A 199 -37.85 25.47 3.53
C GLY A 199 -36.35 25.49 3.81
N ARG A 200 -35.83 26.53 4.50
CA ARG A 200 -34.40 26.56 4.89
C ARG A 200 -34.07 25.55 5.99
N TYR A 201 -34.98 25.35 6.93
CA TYR A 201 -34.81 24.35 7.99
C TYR A 201 -34.98 22.93 7.45
N VAL A 202 -35.95 22.69 6.56
CA VAL A 202 -36.11 21.40 5.88
C VAL A 202 -34.88 21.06 5.04
N ALA A 203 -34.34 22.03 4.29
CA ALA A 203 -33.09 21.84 3.53
C ALA A 203 -31.88 21.56 4.44
N LEU A 204 -31.79 22.21 5.61
CA LEU A 204 -30.75 21.90 6.61
C LEU A 204 -30.90 20.51 7.21
N PHE A 205 -32.13 20.06 7.52
CA PHE A 205 -32.37 18.71 8.03
C PHE A 205 -32.05 17.64 6.99
N ILE A 206 -32.40 17.87 5.71
CA ILE A 206 -31.99 16.99 4.61
C ILE A 206 -30.47 16.99 4.48
N GLY A 207 -29.82 18.15 4.53
CA GLY A 207 -28.36 18.26 4.51
C GLY A 207 -27.69 17.50 5.65
N PHE A 208 -28.22 17.61 6.87
CA PHE A 208 -27.74 16.87 8.04
C PHE A 208 -27.97 15.36 7.91
N ALA A 209 -29.12 14.94 7.39
CA ALA A 209 -29.42 13.52 7.14
C ALA A 209 -28.45 12.92 6.10
N VAL A 210 -28.19 13.65 5.01
CA VAL A 210 -27.20 13.23 4.00
C VAL A 210 -25.80 13.17 4.63
N LEU A 211 -25.40 14.17 5.41
CA LEU A 211 -24.11 14.18 6.09
C LEU A 211 -23.98 13.04 7.10
N ALA A 212 -25.05 12.71 7.83
CA ALA A 212 -25.07 11.58 8.75
C ALA A 212 -24.95 10.24 8.00
N VAL A 213 -25.61 10.07 6.86
CA VAL A 213 -25.48 8.88 6.01
C VAL A 213 -24.05 8.77 5.46
N VAL A 214 -23.47 9.87 4.98
CA VAL A 214 -22.09 9.89 4.49
C VAL A 214 -21.11 9.57 5.62
N ALA A 215 -21.26 10.21 6.79
CA ALA A 215 -20.42 9.94 7.96
C ALA A 215 -20.52 8.49 8.43
N ALA A 216 -21.74 7.92 8.46
CA ALA A 216 -21.96 6.51 8.78
C ALA A 216 -21.32 5.58 7.74
N ALA A 217 -21.44 5.89 6.45
CA ALA A 217 -20.81 5.11 5.38
C ALA A 217 -19.27 5.19 5.44
N THR A 218 -18.71 6.37 5.74
CA THR A 218 -17.27 6.57 5.94
C THR A 218 -16.78 5.82 7.17
N ALA A 219 -17.49 5.90 8.29
CA ALA A 219 -17.15 5.16 9.51
C ALA A 219 -17.21 3.64 9.26
N TYR A 220 -18.22 3.14 8.56
CA TYR A 220 -18.31 1.71 8.21
C TYR A 220 -17.12 1.25 7.37
N ARG A 221 -16.72 2.02 6.35
CA ARG A 221 -15.56 1.65 5.51
C ARG A 221 -14.23 1.71 6.27
N ASN A 222 -14.04 2.71 7.13
CA ASN A 222 -12.75 2.95 7.77
C ASN A 222 -12.53 2.12 9.03
N PHE A 223 -13.61 1.80 9.77
CA PHE A 223 -13.51 1.00 10.98
C PHE A 223 -13.84 -0.47 10.67
N MET A 224 -14.96 -0.79 10.04
CA MET A 224 -15.42 -2.17 9.93
C MET A 224 -14.84 -2.99 8.77
N LEU A 225 -14.00 -2.39 7.92
CA LEU A 225 -13.42 -3.07 6.76
C LEU A 225 -11.89 -3.00 6.80
N ILE A 226 -11.27 -4.15 6.99
CA ILE A 226 -9.82 -4.31 6.85
C ILE A 226 -9.59 -4.87 5.44
N GLU A 227 -8.96 -4.09 4.58
CA GLU A 227 -8.53 -4.51 3.25
C GLU A 227 -7.05 -4.92 3.34
N PRO A 228 -6.68 -6.17 3.02
CA PRO A 228 -5.28 -6.56 3.01
C PRO A 228 -4.54 -5.90 1.85
N ASN A 229 -3.24 -5.66 2.04
CA ASN A 229 -2.36 -5.12 1.01
C ASN A 229 -2.31 -6.04 -0.22
N PHE A 230 -2.36 -7.36 0.02
CA PHE A 230 -2.42 -8.37 -1.03
C PHE A 230 -2.95 -9.68 -0.46
N ALA A 231 -3.81 -10.37 -1.20
CA ALA A 231 -4.20 -11.72 -0.88
C ALA A 231 -4.26 -12.61 -2.13
N ALA A 232 -3.90 -13.88 -1.97
CA ALA A 232 -3.94 -14.86 -3.05
C ALA A 232 -4.27 -16.26 -2.53
N VAL A 233 -4.81 -17.09 -3.42
CA VAL A 233 -5.01 -18.51 -3.12
C VAL A 233 -3.64 -19.21 -3.08
N THR A 234 -3.38 -19.94 -2.00
CA THR A 234 -2.13 -20.65 -1.76
C THR A 234 -2.34 -22.10 -1.33
N ALA A 235 -1.42 -22.96 -1.70
CA ALA A 235 -1.39 -24.35 -1.28
C ALA A 235 -0.02 -24.71 -0.68
N PRO A 236 0.07 -25.67 0.26
CA PRO A 236 1.35 -26.15 0.77
C PRO A 236 2.16 -26.72 -0.37
N ARG A 237 3.40 -26.24 -0.48
CA ARG A 237 4.33 -26.63 -1.53
C ARG A 237 5.32 -27.64 -0.97
N ILE A 238 5.59 -28.67 -1.75
CA ILE A 238 6.63 -29.67 -1.46
C ILE A 238 7.63 -29.61 -2.60
N ASP A 239 8.87 -29.25 -2.29
CA ASP A 239 9.97 -29.27 -3.26
C ASP A 239 10.67 -30.62 -3.19
N ILE A 240 10.60 -31.35 -4.31
CA ILE A 240 11.30 -32.60 -4.50
C ILE A 240 12.71 -32.27 -5.00
N ARG A 241 13.70 -32.73 -4.23
CA ARG A 241 15.11 -32.50 -4.50
C ARG A 241 15.84 -33.79 -4.81
N ALA A 242 16.90 -33.68 -5.58
CA ALA A 242 17.76 -34.80 -5.92
C ALA A 242 18.43 -35.37 -4.66
N PRO A 243 18.30 -36.68 -4.40
CA PRO A 243 18.94 -37.33 -3.25
C PRO A 243 20.44 -37.55 -3.48
N SER A 244 20.85 -37.77 -4.73
CA SER A 244 22.25 -37.99 -5.16
C SER A 244 22.51 -37.25 -6.47
N PRO A 245 23.77 -36.93 -6.80
CA PRO A 245 24.11 -36.41 -8.12
C PRO A 245 23.94 -37.50 -9.19
N GLY A 246 23.58 -37.12 -10.41
CA GLY A 246 23.44 -38.09 -11.50
C GLY A 246 22.59 -37.59 -12.66
N ILE A 247 22.20 -38.51 -13.53
CA ILE A 247 21.37 -38.21 -14.71
C ILE A 247 19.90 -38.40 -14.33
N LEU A 248 19.08 -37.36 -14.50
CA LEU A 248 17.64 -37.44 -14.33
C LEU A 248 17.03 -38.28 -15.45
N MET A 249 16.34 -39.37 -15.08
CA MET A 249 15.66 -40.24 -16.04
C MET A 249 14.39 -39.56 -16.57
N ALA A 250 14.04 -39.92 -17.80
CA ALA A 250 12.86 -39.37 -18.47
C ALA A 250 11.57 -39.60 -17.65
N HIS A 251 10.78 -38.54 -17.44
CA HIS A 251 9.43 -38.59 -16.93
C HIS A 251 8.48 -37.80 -17.86
N GLU A 252 7.20 -38.15 -17.84
CA GLU A 252 6.16 -37.50 -18.68
C GLU A 252 5.40 -36.39 -17.95
N LEU A 253 5.67 -36.20 -16.65
CA LEU A 253 4.97 -35.24 -15.79
C LEU A 253 5.20 -33.79 -16.23
N LYS A 254 4.11 -33.04 -16.32
CA LYS A 254 4.04 -31.61 -16.64
C LYS A 254 3.31 -30.84 -15.54
N ALA A 255 3.47 -29.52 -15.56
CA ALA A 255 2.71 -28.65 -14.68
C ALA A 255 1.19 -28.81 -14.95
N GLY A 256 0.43 -29.05 -13.89
CA GLY A 256 -1.02 -29.35 -13.95
C GLY A 256 -1.37 -30.82 -13.76
N ASP A 257 -0.41 -31.74 -13.91
CA ASP A 257 -0.67 -33.17 -13.76
C ASP A 257 -0.93 -33.53 -12.29
N ARG A 258 -1.83 -34.50 -12.07
CA ARG A 258 -2.15 -35.01 -10.74
C ARG A 258 -1.40 -36.33 -10.53
N VAL A 259 -0.79 -36.45 -9.36
CA VAL A 259 -0.08 -37.64 -8.91
C VAL A 259 -0.69 -38.12 -7.60
N THR A 260 -0.74 -39.43 -7.44
CA THR A 260 -1.24 -40.08 -6.23
C THR A 260 -0.10 -40.36 -5.25
N ARG A 261 -0.43 -40.55 -3.98
CA ARG A 261 0.56 -40.93 -2.96
C ARG A 261 1.27 -42.23 -3.35
N ASP A 262 2.59 -42.25 -3.14
CA ASP A 262 3.49 -43.38 -3.44
C ASP A 262 3.62 -43.71 -4.95
N GLU A 263 3.09 -42.85 -5.83
CA GLU A 263 3.33 -42.94 -7.27
C GLU A 263 4.79 -42.58 -7.60
N GLN A 264 5.40 -43.37 -8.48
CA GLN A 264 6.77 -43.11 -8.92
C GLN A 264 6.80 -41.87 -9.84
N LEU A 265 7.54 -40.84 -9.41
CA LEU A 265 7.68 -39.60 -10.16
C LEU A 265 8.78 -39.70 -11.22
N THR A 266 9.97 -40.11 -10.78
CA THR A 266 11.17 -40.23 -11.62
C THR A 266 12.26 -41.03 -10.90
N ARG A 267 13.41 -41.22 -11.55
CA ARG A 267 14.61 -41.87 -10.98
C ARG A 267 15.85 -41.06 -11.36
N VAL A 268 16.82 -41.01 -10.47
CA VAL A 268 18.17 -40.48 -10.78
C VAL A 268 19.11 -41.66 -11.05
N LYS A 269 19.76 -41.66 -12.21
CA LYS A 269 20.80 -42.63 -12.54
C LYS A 269 22.17 -42.11 -12.11
N ASP A 270 22.69 -42.69 -11.04
CA ASP A 270 24.05 -42.46 -10.55
C ASP A 270 24.94 -43.63 -10.99
N VAL A 271 25.80 -43.36 -11.98
CA VAL A 271 26.69 -44.37 -12.59
C VAL A 271 27.84 -44.74 -11.64
N ASP A 272 28.28 -43.79 -10.80
CA ASP A 272 29.36 -44.01 -9.86
C ASP A 272 28.86 -44.90 -8.71
N LEU A 273 27.65 -44.64 -8.21
CA LEU A 273 27.01 -45.50 -7.20
C LEU A 273 26.77 -46.92 -7.70
N GLU A 274 26.32 -47.08 -8.95
CA GLU A 274 26.13 -48.40 -9.58
C GLU A 274 27.47 -49.16 -9.69
N SER A 275 28.54 -48.47 -10.09
CA SER A 275 29.88 -49.04 -10.17
C SER A 275 30.41 -49.47 -8.81
N ASP A 276 30.24 -48.62 -7.79
CA ASP A 276 30.64 -48.91 -6.41
C ASP A 276 29.89 -50.10 -5.82
N LEU A 277 28.59 -50.22 -6.11
CA LEU A 277 27.78 -51.35 -5.67
C LEU A 277 28.28 -52.66 -6.30
N ILE A 278 28.54 -52.69 -7.60
CA ILE A 278 29.08 -53.86 -8.30
C ILE A 278 30.44 -54.28 -7.72
N LEU A 279 31.32 -53.31 -7.44
CA LEU A 279 32.64 -53.59 -6.85
C LEU A 279 32.51 -54.15 -5.42
N ALA A 280 31.61 -53.59 -4.59
CA ALA A 280 31.39 -54.07 -3.23
C ALA A 280 30.78 -55.49 -3.22
N GLU A 281 29.81 -55.77 -4.09
CA GLU A 281 29.22 -57.11 -4.23
C GLU A 281 30.24 -58.14 -4.73
N ALA A 282 31.09 -57.76 -5.69
CA ALA A 282 32.16 -58.63 -6.17
C ALA A 282 33.17 -58.95 -5.06
N ALA A 283 33.57 -57.96 -4.26
CA ALA A 283 34.47 -58.15 -3.12
C ALA A 283 33.85 -59.02 -2.02
N GLN A 284 32.55 -58.83 -1.72
CA GLN A 284 31.83 -59.69 -0.79
C GLN A 284 31.80 -61.14 -1.27
N ARG A 285 31.43 -61.36 -2.55
CA ARG A 285 31.36 -62.70 -3.16
C ARG A 285 32.72 -63.39 -3.16
N TYR A 286 33.78 -62.66 -3.48
CA TYR A 286 35.15 -63.17 -3.46
C TYR A 286 35.56 -63.65 -2.06
N ASN A 287 35.32 -62.84 -1.02
CA ASN A 287 35.62 -63.25 0.36
C ASN A 287 34.78 -64.45 0.81
N SER A 288 33.50 -64.52 0.44
CA SER A 288 32.65 -65.68 0.73
C SER A 288 33.19 -66.96 0.10
N GLN A 289 33.65 -66.91 -1.16
CA GLN A 289 34.28 -68.05 -1.83
C GLN A 289 35.61 -68.45 -1.18
N LEU A 290 36.41 -67.48 -0.73
CA LEU A 290 37.64 -67.79 0.01
C LEU A 290 37.32 -68.50 1.33
N ILE A 291 36.32 -68.04 2.09
CA ILE A 291 35.89 -68.68 3.33
C ILE A 291 35.43 -70.12 3.06
N GLU A 292 34.56 -70.32 2.07
CA GLU A 292 34.03 -71.63 1.69
C GLU A 292 35.15 -72.61 1.30
N ASN A 293 36.05 -72.18 0.42
CA ASN A 293 37.20 -72.99 -0.01
C ASN A 293 38.11 -73.35 1.19
N LEU A 294 38.32 -72.44 2.14
CA LEU A 294 39.15 -72.71 3.32
C LEU A 294 38.48 -73.64 4.33
N GLN A 295 37.17 -73.50 4.52
CA GLN A 295 36.38 -74.39 5.36
C GLN A 295 36.39 -75.81 4.80
N GLU A 296 36.17 -75.98 3.48
CA GLU A 296 36.22 -77.29 2.83
C GLU A 296 37.59 -77.96 2.98
N ASN A 297 38.68 -77.19 2.81
CA ASN A 297 40.03 -77.72 2.97
C ASN A 297 40.35 -78.08 4.43
N LEU A 298 39.83 -77.35 5.42
CA LEU A 298 39.97 -77.66 6.85
C LEU A 298 39.23 -78.95 7.22
N ASP A 299 38.00 -79.10 6.74
CA ASP A 299 37.16 -80.27 7.01
C ASP A 299 37.74 -81.53 6.34
N GLY A 300 38.27 -81.40 5.12
CA GLY A 300 38.95 -82.49 4.41
C GLY A 300 40.30 -82.90 5.02
N ALA A 301 40.99 -81.99 5.71
CA ALA A 301 42.33 -82.25 6.25
C ALA A 301 42.33 -83.17 7.50
N ASN A 302 41.18 -83.45 8.14
CA ASN A 302 41.08 -84.33 9.33
C ASN A 302 42.13 -84.04 10.43
N GLY A 303 42.46 -82.76 10.65
CA GLY A 303 43.49 -82.31 11.62
C GLY A 303 44.93 -82.26 11.10
N GLY A 304 45.15 -82.54 9.82
CA GLY A 304 46.42 -82.35 9.11
C GLY A 304 46.71 -80.90 8.70
N GLN A 305 47.84 -80.68 8.03
CA GLN A 305 48.20 -79.36 7.50
C GLN A 305 47.29 -78.98 6.32
N VAL A 306 46.89 -77.71 6.26
CA VAL A 306 46.01 -77.16 5.23
C VAL A 306 46.84 -76.40 4.21
N SER A 307 46.64 -76.68 2.91
CA SER A 307 47.37 -76.02 1.83
C SER A 307 46.64 -74.73 1.42
N LEU A 308 47.26 -73.57 1.65
CA LEU A 308 46.73 -72.26 1.29
C LEU A 308 47.38 -71.74 0.02
N ALA A 309 46.60 -71.27 -0.95
CA ALA A 309 47.12 -70.51 -2.08
C ALA A 309 47.57 -69.11 -1.60
N ASN A 310 48.87 -68.83 -1.69
CA ASN A 310 49.45 -67.54 -1.33
C ASN A 310 49.13 -66.53 -2.44
N SER A 311 48.31 -65.53 -2.11
CA SER A 311 47.81 -64.53 -3.07
C SER A 311 48.72 -63.31 -3.20
N ALA A 312 49.87 -63.30 -2.51
CA ALA A 312 50.88 -62.27 -2.70
C ALA A 312 51.52 -62.46 -4.08
N GLU A 313 51.27 -61.49 -4.97
CA GLU A 313 51.76 -61.43 -6.34
C GLU A 313 53.25 -61.80 -6.43
N PRO A 314 53.61 -62.95 -7.06
CA PRO A 314 55.01 -63.25 -7.28
C PRO A 314 55.52 -62.26 -8.32
N GLY A 315 56.55 -61.48 -7.97
CA GLY A 315 57.18 -60.52 -8.90
C GLY A 315 57.77 -61.13 -10.17
N ASN A 316 57.70 -62.46 -10.33
CA ASN A 316 58.21 -63.22 -11.47
C ASN A 316 57.21 -64.33 -11.87
N GLY A 317 56.07 -63.99 -12.49
CA GLY A 317 55.31 -64.79 -13.48
C GLY A 317 55.02 -66.30 -13.30
N ASP A 318 55.43 -66.94 -12.21
CA ASP A 318 55.41 -68.38 -12.01
C ASP A 318 54.53 -68.75 -10.82
N ALA A 319 53.71 -69.77 -11.06
CA ALA A 319 52.89 -70.60 -10.18
C ALA A 319 52.40 -70.00 -8.85
N VAL A 320 51.07 -70.03 -8.68
CA VAL A 320 50.39 -69.91 -7.39
C VAL A 320 51.15 -70.73 -6.33
N SER A 321 51.84 -70.06 -5.41
CA SER A 321 52.61 -70.73 -4.36
C SER A 321 51.63 -71.23 -3.29
N PHE A 322 51.70 -72.51 -2.95
CA PHE A 322 50.87 -73.09 -1.90
C PHE A 322 51.69 -73.22 -0.61
N GLU A 323 51.22 -72.60 0.47
CA GLU A 323 51.82 -72.70 1.79
C GLU A 323 51.03 -73.68 2.67
N THR A 324 51.70 -74.67 3.22
CA THR A 324 51.09 -75.59 4.19
C THR A 324 51.09 -74.97 5.58
N VAL A 325 49.91 -74.64 6.09
CA VAL A 325 49.73 -74.04 7.42
C VAL A 325 49.04 -74.99 8.39
N SER A 326 49.17 -74.69 9.67
CA SER A 326 48.43 -75.38 10.72
C SER A 326 46.92 -75.03 10.68
N PRO A 327 46.04 -75.91 11.18
CA PRO A 327 44.61 -75.64 11.27
C PRO A 327 44.26 -74.36 12.05
N ASP A 328 45.06 -73.99 13.05
CA ASP A 328 44.83 -72.77 13.85
C ASP A 328 45.05 -71.49 13.03
N ILE A 329 46.07 -71.47 12.17
CA ILE A 329 46.33 -70.34 11.28
C ILE A 329 45.26 -70.25 10.19
N ALA A 330 44.81 -71.38 9.64
CA ALA A 330 43.71 -71.41 8.69
C ALA A 330 42.40 -70.89 9.31
N ARG A 331 42.09 -71.25 10.56
CA ARG A 331 40.95 -70.69 11.31
C ARG A 331 41.08 -69.19 11.55
N ALA A 332 42.26 -68.70 11.93
CA ALA A 332 42.49 -67.26 12.08
C ALA A 332 42.33 -66.51 10.74
N ARG A 333 42.67 -67.14 9.61
CA ARG A 333 42.49 -66.55 8.28
C ARG A 333 41.02 -66.51 7.86
N ILE A 334 40.24 -67.53 8.22
CA ILE A 334 38.78 -67.51 8.02
C ILE A 334 38.16 -66.35 8.80
N ASP A 335 38.50 -66.17 10.07
CA ASP A 335 37.98 -65.07 10.90
C ASP A 335 38.30 -63.68 10.28
N GLN A 336 39.49 -63.51 9.71
CA GLN A 336 39.85 -62.31 8.94
C GLN A 336 38.97 -62.10 7.70
N PHE A 337 38.72 -63.16 6.93
CA PHE A 337 37.86 -63.08 5.75
C PHE A 337 36.39 -62.90 6.10
N GLU A 338 35.92 -63.48 7.20
CA GLU A 338 34.56 -63.26 7.73
C GLU A 338 34.39 -61.79 8.12
N THR A 339 35.34 -61.22 8.85
CA THR A 339 35.36 -59.79 9.17
C THR A 339 35.35 -58.92 7.91
N ALA A 340 36.17 -59.26 6.91
CA ALA A 340 36.22 -58.53 5.64
C ALA A 340 34.90 -58.66 4.84
N ARG A 341 34.31 -59.86 4.79
CA ARG A 341 33.01 -60.13 4.16
C ARG A 341 31.92 -59.33 4.83
N ASP A 342 31.87 -59.30 6.16
CA ASP A 342 30.83 -58.62 6.92
C ASP A 342 30.93 -57.09 6.78
N PHE A 343 32.15 -56.56 6.67
CA PHE A 343 32.38 -55.17 6.29
C PHE A 343 31.85 -54.88 4.88
N GLN A 344 32.17 -55.73 3.89
CA GLN A 344 31.64 -55.53 2.52
C GLN A 344 30.12 -55.69 2.46
N ALA A 345 29.53 -56.64 3.20
CA ALA A 345 28.08 -56.81 3.29
C ALA A 345 27.41 -55.54 3.84
N SER A 346 27.98 -54.95 4.89
CA SER A 346 27.50 -53.66 5.44
C SER A 346 27.61 -52.54 4.41
N ARG A 347 28.69 -52.50 3.62
CA ARG A 347 28.87 -51.53 2.53
C ARG A 347 27.84 -51.73 1.42
N VAL A 348 27.59 -52.97 0.99
CA VAL A 348 26.56 -53.31 -0.01
C VAL A 348 25.20 -52.84 0.46
N THR A 349 24.80 -53.14 1.70
CA THR A 349 23.52 -52.68 2.26
C THR A 349 23.41 -51.14 2.26
N ALA A 350 24.50 -50.43 2.61
CA ALA A 350 24.51 -48.97 2.59
C ALA A 350 24.38 -48.39 1.16
N LEU A 351 25.05 -48.99 0.17
CA LEU A 351 24.98 -48.57 -1.23
C LEU A 351 23.60 -48.87 -1.84
N GLN A 352 23.02 -50.03 -1.55
CA GLN A 352 21.65 -50.38 -1.96
C GLN A 352 20.61 -49.42 -1.34
N ALA A 353 20.78 -49.05 -0.08
CA ALA A 353 19.91 -48.04 0.55
C ALA A 353 19.99 -46.70 -0.18
N ARG A 354 21.20 -46.22 -0.52
CA ARG A 354 21.38 -45.00 -1.33
C ARG A 354 20.76 -45.14 -2.73
N GLN A 355 20.92 -46.30 -3.36
CA GLN A 355 20.35 -46.55 -4.68
C GLN A 355 18.81 -46.51 -4.65
N SER A 356 18.18 -47.08 -3.61
CA SER A 356 16.73 -47.02 -3.43
C SER A 356 16.21 -45.60 -3.22
N GLN A 357 17.01 -44.71 -2.61
CA GLN A 357 16.64 -43.30 -2.46
C GLN A 357 16.62 -42.56 -3.80
N ASN A 358 17.39 -43.00 -4.79
CA ASN A 358 17.38 -42.42 -6.13
C ASN A 358 16.08 -42.70 -6.91
N GLU A 359 15.21 -43.57 -6.39
CA GLU A 359 13.84 -43.73 -6.87
C GLU A 359 12.92 -42.76 -6.13
N ILE A 360 12.36 -41.80 -6.87
CA ILE A 360 11.63 -40.69 -6.28
C ILE A 360 10.14 -40.94 -6.39
N TYR A 361 9.45 -40.97 -5.25
CA TYR A 361 8.02 -41.19 -5.13
C TYR A 361 7.29 -39.95 -4.62
N SER A 362 5.99 -39.85 -4.94
CA SER A 362 5.13 -38.78 -4.46
C SER A 362 4.77 -38.99 -2.98
N PRO A 363 4.96 -37.97 -2.10
CA PRO A 363 4.60 -38.08 -0.70
C PRO A 363 3.10 -37.85 -0.40
N CYS A 364 2.33 -37.38 -1.39
CA CYS A 364 0.90 -37.08 -1.25
C CYS A 364 0.12 -37.33 -2.54
N ASP A 365 -1.20 -37.25 -2.43
CA ASP A 365 -2.04 -36.88 -3.56
C ASP A 365 -1.80 -35.39 -3.81
N CYS A 366 -1.06 -35.10 -4.87
CA CYS A 366 -0.57 -33.76 -5.15
C CYS A 366 -0.80 -33.38 -6.62
N LEU A 367 -0.72 -32.09 -6.91
CA LEU A 367 -0.66 -31.54 -8.26
C LEU A 367 0.75 -31.03 -8.54
N VAL A 368 1.28 -31.36 -9.71
CA VAL A 368 2.60 -30.93 -10.17
C VAL A 368 2.52 -29.44 -10.53
N ALA A 369 3.18 -28.57 -9.78
CA ALA A 369 3.27 -27.15 -10.08
C ALA A 369 4.35 -26.85 -11.14
N TRP A 370 5.45 -27.59 -11.06
CA TRP A 370 6.61 -27.46 -11.94
C TRP A 370 7.42 -28.75 -11.92
N ALA A 371 7.98 -29.13 -13.05
CA ALA A 371 8.89 -30.26 -13.17
C ALA A 371 10.05 -29.89 -14.12
N LEU A 372 11.26 -30.31 -13.75
CA LEU A 372 12.45 -30.14 -14.58
C LEU A 372 12.35 -31.08 -15.79
N SER A 373 12.43 -30.55 -17.01
CA SER A 373 12.40 -31.40 -18.20
C SER A 373 13.58 -32.37 -18.22
N SER A 374 13.28 -33.66 -18.37
CA SER A 374 14.24 -34.76 -18.38
C SER A 374 14.40 -35.43 -19.75
N SER A 375 13.88 -34.82 -20.82
CA SER A 375 13.86 -35.39 -22.18
C SER A 375 15.23 -35.77 -22.72
N ASP A 376 16.31 -35.15 -22.21
CA ASP A 376 17.65 -35.21 -22.79
C ASP A 376 18.73 -35.74 -21.82
N GLY A 377 18.33 -36.43 -20.73
CA GLY A 377 19.29 -36.98 -19.78
C GLY A 377 20.08 -35.89 -19.04
N THR A 378 19.36 -34.91 -18.50
CA THR A 378 19.92 -33.78 -17.76
C THR A 378 20.70 -34.26 -16.54
N TYR A 379 21.95 -33.83 -16.42
CA TYR A 379 22.74 -34.04 -15.20
C TYR A 379 22.29 -33.07 -14.11
N ILE A 380 22.07 -33.59 -12.91
CA ILE A 380 21.63 -32.85 -11.73
C ILE A 380 22.58 -33.09 -10.56
N ASN A 381 22.74 -32.09 -9.71
CA ASN A 381 23.53 -32.20 -8.48
C ASN A 381 22.67 -32.64 -7.31
N GLU A 382 23.31 -33.14 -6.24
CA GLU A 382 22.64 -33.39 -4.97
C GLU A 382 21.90 -32.13 -4.48
N SER A 383 20.71 -32.33 -3.91
CA SER A 383 19.82 -31.28 -3.41
C SER A 383 19.27 -30.30 -4.47
N GLU A 384 19.57 -30.50 -5.75
CA GLU A 384 18.98 -29.72 -6.84
C GLU A 384 17.47 -29.97 -6.94
N LYS A 385 16.70 -28.93 -7.23
CA LYS A 385 15.23 -29.02 -7.26
C LYS A 385 14.77 -29.65 -8.57
N ILE A 386 14.14 -30.82 -8.50
CA ILE A 386 13.66 -31.58 -9.66
C ILE A 386 12.19 -31.27 -9.94
N MET A 387 11.36 -31.26 -8.90
CA MET A 387 9.92 -31.02 -9.03
C MET A 387 9.39 -30.18 -7.88
N THR A 388 8.28 -29.51 -8.13
CA THR A 388 7.50 -28.81 -7.12
C THR A 388 6.08 -29.36 -7.16
N LEU A 389 5.63 -29.90 -6.05
CA LEU A 389 4.29 -30.45 -5.86
C LEU A 389 3.46 -29.55 -4.95
N MET A 390 2.14 -29.56 -5.14
CA MET A 390 1.17 -28.85 -4.30
C MET A 390 0.14 -29.83 -3.76
N ARG A 391 -0.11 -29.80 -2.45
CA ARG A 391 -1.11 -30.68 -1.83
C ARG A 391 -2.52 -30.28 -2.29
N THR A 392 -3.34 -31.26 -2.65
CA THR A 392 -4.70 -31.03 -3.22
C THR A 392 -5.84 -31.48 -2.30
N GLY A 393 -5.61 -31.62 -1.00
CA GLY A 393 -6.67 -31.98 -0.05
C GLY A 393 -7.73 -30.90 0.09
N ASP A 394 -8.95 -31.30 0.50
CA ASP A 394 -10.14 -30.43 0.55
C ASP A 394 -10.00 -29.18 1.47
N ASP A 395 -9.01 -29.17 2.37
CA ASP A 395 -8.69 -28.04 3.27
C ASP A 395 -7.25 -27.52 3.12
N GLU A 396 -6.51 -27.99 2.12
CA GLU A 396 -5.10 -27.60 1.92
C GLU A 396 -4.99 -26.31 1.08
N VAL A 397 -5.94 -26.09 0.17
CA VAL A 397 -6.04 -24.86 -0.63
C VAL A 397 -6.67 -23.76 0.25
N MET A 398 -5.85 -22.81 0.66
CA MET A 398 -6.21 -21.72 1.56
C MET A 398 -6.01 -20.37 0.87
N VAL A 399 -6.48 -19.28 1.48
CA VAL A 399 -6.12 -17.93 1.06
C VAL A 399 -5.12 -17.36 2.04
N GLU A 400 -4.00 -16.88 1.51
CA GLU A 400 -3.00 -16.13 2.29
C GLU A 400 -3.24 -14.64 2.03
N ALA A 401 -3.47 -13.87 3.11
CA ALA A 401 -3.68 -12.43 3.06
C ALA A 401 -2.61 -11.72 3.89
N LEU A 402 -1.94 -10.74 3.29
CA LEU A 402 -1.00 -9.87 3.99
C LEU A 402 -1.72 -8.64 4.51
N VAL A 403 -1.73 -8.52 5.82
CA VAL A 403 -2.38 -7.42 6.52
C VAL A 403 -1.32 -6.57 7.20
N HIS A 404 -1.50 -5.26 7.19
CA HIS A 404 -0.58 -4.33 7.84
C HIS A 404 -0.56 -4.53 9.35
N MET A 405 0.61 -4.38 9.99
CA MET A 405 0.77 -4.65 11.42
C MET A 405 -0.20 -3.85 12.32
N ASP A 406 -0.60 -2.65 11.88
CA ASP A 406 -1.56 -1.77 12.59
C ASP A 406 -2.99 -2.32 12.62
N ASP A 407 -3.33 -3.29 11.75
CA ASP A 407 -4.67 -3.86 11.63
C ASP A 407 -4.75 -5.29 12.21
N ILE A 408 -3.62 -5.87 12.59
CA ILE A 408 -3.51 -7.26 13.06
C ILE A 408 -4.16 -7.46 14.43
N ASP A 409 -4.11 -6.47 15.30
CA ASP A 409 -4.75 -6.50 16.62
C ASP A 409 -6.29 -6.61 16.54
N ARG A 410 -6.87 -6.27 15.39
CA ARG A 410 -8.31 -6.36 15.10
C ARG A 410 -8.71 -7.68 14.44
N ILE A 411 -7.75 -8.56 14.15
CA ILE A 411 -7.98 -9.87 13.54
C ILE A 411 -7.83 -10.99 14.57
N GLU A 412 -8.92 -11.70 14.83
CA GLU A 412 -8.95 -12.83 15.76
C GLU A 412 -8.94 -14.18 15.00
N PRO A 413 -8.35 -15.24 15.59
CA PRO A 413 -8.56 -16.60 15.09
C PRO A 413 -10.05 -16.96 15.07
N ASP A 414 -10.47 -17.73 14.07
CA ASP A 414 -11.86 -18.13 13.78
C ASP A 414 -12.82 -16.99 13.35
N GLN A 415 -12.30 -15.77 13.16
CA GLN A 415 -13.09 -14.66 12.63
C GLN A 415 -13.57 -14.94 11.20
N LEU A 416 -14.81 -14.52 10.90
CA LEU A 416 -15.40 -14.65 9.58
C LEU A 416 -14.83 -13.60 8.62
N ALA A 417 -14.44 -14.06 7.44
CA ALA A 417 -14.00 -13.25 6.32
C ALA A 417 -14.75 -13.64 5.03
N TYR A 418 -14.82 -12.70 4.09
CA TYR A 418 -15.40 -12.92 2.78
C TYR A 418 -14.33 -12.80 1.71
N LEU A 419 -14.24 -13.83 0.87
CA LEU A 419 -13.33 -13.92 -0.26
C LEU A 419 -14.09 -13.60 -1.55
N SER A 420 -13.54 -12.74 -2.39
CA SER A 420 -14.06 -12.46 -3.73
C SER A 420 -13.01 -12.84 -4.76
N LEU A 421 -13.24 -13.96 -5.45
CA LEU A 421 -12.38 -14.41 -6.55
C LEU A 421 -12.87 -13.81 -7.88
N PRO A 422 -11.97 -13.49 -8.83
CA PRO A 422 -12.35 -12.96 -10.14
C PRO A 422 -13.31 -13.87 -10.93
N ASN A 423 -13.21 -15.19 -10.71
CA ASN A 423 -13.95 -16.20 -11.45
C ASN A 423 -15.16 -16.77 -10.68
N ALA A 424 -15.44 -16.27 -9.46
CA ALA A 424 -16.56 -16.73 -8.65
C ALA A 424 -17.78 -15.81 -8.84
N SER A 425 -18.98 -16.40 -8.86
CA SER A 425 -20.24 -15.68 -9.04
C SER A 425 -20.72 -14.93 -7.78
N GLY A 426 -20.01 -15.06 -6.65
CA GLY A 426 -20.34 -14.40 -5.40
C GLY A 426 -19.28 -14.58 -4.32
N PRO A 427 -19.40 -13.88 -3.19
CA PRO A 427 -18.45 -13.97 -2.09
C PRO A 427 -18.48 -15.37 -1.46
N ILE A 428 -17.29 -15.92 -1.20
CA ILE A 428 -17.10 -17.19 -0.50
C ILE A 428 -16.77 -16.88 0.95
N SER A 429 -17.48 -17.48 1.90
CA SER A 429 -17.16 -17.37 3.32
C SER A 429 -15.88 -18.14 3.65
N ALA A 430 -15.04 -17.56 4.48
CA ALA A 430 -13.82 -18.16 4.99
C ALA A 430 -13.63 -17.78 6.46
N ARG A 431 -12.80 -18.55 7.17
CA ARG A 431 -12.45 -18.30 8.57
C ARG A 431 -10.96 -18.13 8.74
N VAL A 432 -10.58 -17.24 9.64
CA VAL A 432 -9.17 -17.05 10.00
C VAL A 432 -8.67 -18.30 10.74
N ARG A 433 -7.71 -19.02 10.15
CA ARG A 433 -7.09 -20.18 10.79
C ARG A 433 -5.99 -19.75 11.75
N SER A 434 -5.13 -18.86 11.29
CA SER A 434 -3.96 -18.40 12.04
C SER A 434 -3.49 -17.06 11.53
N VAL A 435 -2.95 -16.27 12.45
CA VAL A 435 -2.26 -15.02 12.17
C VAL A 435 -0.80 -15.23 12.53
N ALA A 436 0.09 -15.13 11.52
CA ALA A 436 1.51 -15.34 11.66
C ALA A 436 2.26 -14.02 11.43
N LEU A 437 2.94 -13.53 12.46
CA LEU A 437 3.83 -12.37 12.38
C LEU A 437 5.13 -12.68 11.63
N ASP A 438 5.47 -13.97 11.54
CA ASP A 438 6.63 -14.48 10.81
C ASP A 438 6.10 -15.26 9.60
N ILE A 439 6.51 -14.83 8.40
CA ILE A 439 6.08 -15.43 7.13
C ILE A 439 6.50 -16.91 7.17
N GLU A 440 5.51 -17.81 7.09
CA GLU A 440 5.63 -19.20 7.53
C GLU A 440 6.90 -19.95 7.11
N ARG A 441 7.37 -20.84 7.99
CA ARG A 441 8.45 -21.82 7.72
C ARG A 441 8.10 -22.82 6.61
N GLN A 442 6.82 -22.96 6.25
CA GLN A 442 6.38 -23.86 5.20
C GLN A 442 6.25 -23.09 3.88
N PRO A 443 7.03 -23.43 2.84
CA PRO A 443 6.87 -22.79 1.55
C PRO A 443 5.46 -23.09 1.02
N ARG A 444 4.71 -22.04 0.70
CA ARG A 444 3.41 -22.14 0.01
C ARG A 444 3.54 -21.63 -1.43
N ALA A 445 2.88 -22.31 -2.35
CA ALA A 445 2.79 -21.92 -3.75
C ALA A 445 1.63 -20.93 -3.97
N GLY A 446 1.69 -20.16 -5.05
CA GLY A 446 0.65 -19.19 -5.41
C GLY A 446 0.86 -17.77 -4.85
N PHE A 447 1.82 -17.58 -3.98
CA PHE A 447 2.15 -16.25 -3.44
C PHE A 447 3.48 -15.74 -4.02
N PRO A 448 3.53 -14.55 -4.65
CA PRO A 448 4.78 -14.05 -5.22
C PRO A 448 5.82 -13.72 -4.14
N SER A 449 7.08 -14.07 -4.40
CA SER A 449 8.19 -13.89 -3.44
C SER A 449 8.51 -12.42 -3.13
N TRP A 450 8.28 -11.52 -4.07
CA TRP A 450 8.53 -10.08 -3.91
C TRP A 450 7.56 -9.42 -2.91
N VAL A 451 6.33 -9.94 -2.79
CA VAL A 451 5.34 -9.40 -1.84
C VAL A 451 5.75 -9.71 -0.39
N ARG A 452 6.42 -10.85 -0.17
CA ARG A 452 6.90 -11.31 1.15
C ARG A 452 8.05 -10.47 1.73
N GLN A 453 8.56 -9.47 1.03
CA GLN A 453 9.70 -8.66 1.48
C GLN A 453 9.29 -7.40 2.29
N GLN A 454 8.00 -7.14 2.42
CA GLN A 454 7.51 -6.00 3.21
C GLN A 454 7.73 -6.26 4.71
N GLN A 455 8.45 -5.37 5.40
CA GLN A 455 8.86 -5.57 6.81
C GLN A 455 7.76 -5.26 7.85
N ASN A 456 6.56 -4.81 7.43
CA ASN A 456 5.49 -4.39 8.35
C ASN A 456 4.12 -5.01 8.03
N VAL A 457 4.12 -6.24 7.53
CA VAL A 457 2.90 -7.01 7.26
C VAL A 457 2.96 -8.34 8.00
N ALA A 458 1.82 -8.84 8.43
CA ALA A 458 1.67 -10.20 8.93
C ALA A 458 0.84 -11.03 7.95
N SER A 459 1.10 -12.34 7.92
CA SER A 459 0.40 -13.29 7.07
C SER A 459 -0.79 -13.87 7.83
N VAL A 460 -1.99 -13.69 7.26
CA VAL A 460 -3.24 -14.25 7.77
C VAL A 460 -3.66 -15.37 6.85
N LEU A 461 -3.78 -16.58 7.39
CA LEU A 461 -4.27 -17.74 6.66
C LEU A 461 -5.76 -17.91 6.87
N LEU A 462 -6.47 -18.06 5.75
CA LEU A 462 -7.92 -18.17 5.68
C LEU A 462 -8.31 -19.53 5.10
N VAL A 463 -9.17 -20.24 5.82
CA VAL A 463 -9.76 -21.51 5.37
C VAL A 463 -11.15 -21.22 4.78
N PRO A 464 -11.34 -21.43 3.47
CA PRO A 464 -12.65 -21.30 2.84
C PRO A 464 -13.64 -22.35 3.39
N GLU A 465 -14.91 -21.99 3.59
CA GLU A 465 -15.94 -22.95 4.00
C GLU A 465 -16.35 -23.89 2.85
N LYS A 466 -16.05 -23.50 1.60
CA LYS A 466 -16.22 -24.33 0.40
C LYS A 466 -14.84 -24.57 -0.21
N PRO A 467 -14.47 -25.84 -0.51
CA PRO A 467 -13.17 -26.15 -1.09
C PRO A 467 -12.93 -25.35 -2.37
N LEU A 468 -11.75 -24.73 -2.44
CA LEU A 468 -11.33 -24.02 -3.65
C LEU A 468 -10.67 -24.98 -4.63
N PRO A 469 -10.92 -24.83 -5.94
CA PRO A 469 -10.25 -25.64 -6.95
C PRO A 469 -8.73 -25.37 -6.91
N VAL A 470 -7.92 -26.41 -7.08
CA VAL A 470 -6.44 -26.31 -7.04
C VAL A 470 -5.93 -25.39 -8.16
N GLU A 471 -6.66 -25.32 -9.27
CA GLU A 471 -6.38 -24.47 -10.41
C GLU A 471 -6.49 -22.96 -10.07
N SER A 472 -7.09 -22.61 -8.93
CA SER A 472 -7.13 -21.23 -8.42
C SER A 472 -5.87 -20.82 -7.66
N VAL A 473 -4.96 -21.74 -7.32
CA VAL A 473 -3.70 -21.40 -6.65
C VAL A 473 -2.91 -20.40 -7.49
N GLY A 474 -2.49 -19.29 -6.88
CA GLY A 474 -1.84 -18.18 -7.58
C GLY A 474 -2.76 -17.07 -8.04
N THR A 475 -4.08 -17.24 -7.94
CA THR A 475 -5.03 -16.17 -8.28
C THR A 475 -5.11 -15.15 -7.15
N PRO A 476 -5.08 -13.84 -7.46
CA PRO A 476 -5.32 -12.79 -6.47
C PRO A 476 -6.78 -12.80 -6.03
N VAL A 477 -7.01 -12.51 -4.76
CA VAL A 477 -8.33 -12.55 -4.12
C VAL A 477 -8.53 -11.26 -3.33
N ASP A 478 -9.73 -10.67 -3.40
CA ASP A 478 -10.12 -9.60 -2.48
C ASP A 478 -10.68 -10.22 -1.20
N VAL A 479 -10.18 -9.78 -0.05
CA VAL A 479 -10.53 -10.35 1.25
C VAL A 479 -11.04 -9.24 2.14
N ARG A 480 -12.16 -9.52 2.81
CA ARG A 480 -12.81 -8.58 3.72
C ARG A 480 -13.04 -9.25 5.06
N PHE A 481 -12.37 -8.75 6.09
CA PHE A 481 -12.58 -9.20 7.47
C PHE A 481 -13.79 -8.50 8.06
N THR A 482 -14.58 -9.22 8.86
CA THR A 482 -15.73 -8.64 9.58
C THR A 482 -15.37 -8.32 11.01
N GLU A 483 -15.37 -7.06 11.41
CA GLU A 483 -15.23 -6.67 12.81
C GLU A 483 -16.52 -7.05 13.59
N GLN A 484 -16.51 -8.24 14.18
CA GLN A 484 -17.34 -8.71 15.30
C GLN A 484 -18.70 -9.39 15.06
N ALA A 485 -18.83 -10.48 15.83
CA ALA A 485 -20.05 -11.17 16.27
C ALA A 485 -20.96 -10.35 17.22
N LEU A 486 -20.66 -9.07 17.50
CA LEU A 486 -21.33 -8.26 18.53
C LEU A 486 -22.52 -7.42 18.03
N LEU A 487 -22.72 -7.31 16.71
CA LEU A 487 -23.85 -6.56 16.13
C LEU A 487 -25.14 -7.39 15.97
N GLY A 488 -25.14 -8.67 16.40
CA GLY A 488 -26.36 -9.48 16.46
C GLY A 488 -27.34 -9.00 17.55
N ALA A 489 -26.85 -8.38 18.63
CA ALA A 489 -27.67 -8.00 19.79
C ALA A 489 -28.04 -6.52 19.85
N THR A 490 -27.28 -5.62 19.22
CA THR A 490 -27.50 -4.17 19.29
C THR A 490 -28.29 -3.62 18.10
N ALA A 491 -28.35 -4.35 16.99
CA ALA A 491 -29.20 -4.01 15.85
C ALA A 491 -30.70 -4.07 16.18
N GLU A 492 -31.13 -4.94 17.11
CA GLU A 492 -32.53 -5.03 17.53
C GLU A 492 -33.00 -3.81 18.35
N TRP A 493 -32.14 -3.23 19.19
CA TRP A 493 -32.51 -2.08 20.02
C TRP A 493 -32.73 -0.81 19.18
N ILE A 494 -31.87 -0.57 18.18
CA ILE A 494 -32.01 0.57 17.27
C ILE A 494 -33.26 0.42 16.40
N TRP A 495 -33.55 -0.79 15.91
CA TRP A 495 -34.78 -1.09 15.17
C TRP A 495 -36.06 -0.89 16.00
N GLN A 496 -36.03 -1.17 17.30
CA GLN A 496 -37.17 -0.91 18.19
C GLN A 496 -37.32 0.56 18.58
N SER A 497 -36.23 1.34 18.69
CA SER A 497 -36.32 2.78 18.98
C SER A 497 -36.73 3.63 17.78
N GLY A 498 -36.38 3.22 16.55
CA GLY A 498 -36.66 3.98 15.32
C GLY A 498 -38.15 4.08 14.98
N ARG A 499 -38.97 3.08 15.33
CA ARG A 499 -40.42 3.08 15.04
C ARG A 499 -41.22 4.08 15.88
N ARG A 500 -40.78 4.41 17.10
CA ARG A 500 -41.49 5.39 17.95
C ARG A 500 -41.30 6.84 17.48
N VAL A 501 -40.15 7.17 16.88
CA VAL A 501 -39.86 8.54 16.41
C VAL A 501 -40.54 8.84 15.08
N VAL A 502 -40.65 7.85 14.19
CA VAL A 502 -41.32 8.03 12.88
C VAL A 502 -42.84 8.20 13.02
N GLN A 503 -43.47 7.55 14.02
CA GLN A 503 -44.91 7.74 14.28
C GLN A 503 -45.25 9.06 14.99
N GLN A 504 -44.32 9.63 15.77
CA GLN A 504 -44.55 10.92 16.42
C GLN A 504 -44.33 12.11 15.46
N ALA A 505 -43.47 11.94 14.44
CA ALA A 505 -43.26 12.93 13.39
C ALA A 505 -44.45 13.02 12.40
N SER A 506 -45.11 11.89 12.07
CA SER A 506 -46.26 11.91 11.15
C SER A 506 -47.52 12.55 11.77
N GLN A 507 -47.71 12.44 13.09
CA GLN A 507 -48.82 13.09 13.81
C GLN A 507 -48.66 14.61 13.95
N LEU A 508 -47.42 15.11 13.97
CA LEU A 508 -47.12 16.55 13.98
C LEU A 508 -47.24 17.18 12.59
N PHE A 509 -47.00 16.41 11.53
CA PHE A 509 -47.12 16.90 10.15
C PHE A 509 -48.53 16.81 9.56
N SER A 510 -49.40 15.93 10.05
CA SER A 510 -50.81 15.88 9.61
C SER A 510 -51.71 16.92 10.27
N GLY A 511 -51.31 17.53 11.38
CA GLY A 511 -52.11 18.53 12.11
C GLY A 511 -52.01 19.98 11.60
N ILE A 512 -51.23 20.24 10.54
CA ILE A 512 -50.98 21.60 10.00
C ILE A 512 -51.64 21.82 8.63
N GLY A 513 -52.24 20.77 8.02
CA GLY A 513 -52.79 20.81 6.66
C GLY A 513 -54.30 20.97 6.52
N ASP A 514 -55.07 20.91 7.61
CA ASP A 514 -56.54 20.85 7.54
C ASP A 514 -57.17 21.97 8.39
N ASN A 515 -57.17 23.20 7.86
CA ASN A 515 -57.99 24.29 8.36
C ASN A 515 -58.13 25.39 7.29
N ASP A 516 -58.79 25.06 6.19
CA ASP A 516 -59.43 26.05 5.30
C ASP A 516 -60.35 25.32 4.31
N THR A 517 -61.61 25.07 4.70
CA THR A 517 -62.78 24.93 3.79
C THR A 517 -64.04 24.56 4.60
N ALA A 518 -64.58 25.51 5.36
CA ALA A 518 -65.99 25.48 5.78
C ALA A 518 -66.43 26.86 6.29
N ASP A 519 -66.87 27.74 5.37
CA ASP A 519 -68.09 28.55 5.55
C ASP A 519 -68.24 29.57 4.41
N THR A 520 -69.16 29.31 3.48
CA THR A 520 -70.16 30.28 3.01
C THR A 520 -71.17 29.57 2.10
N ALA A 521 -72.38 29.40 2.62
CA ALA A 521 -73.58 28.96 1.92
C ALA A 521 -74.20 30.13 1.14
N GLY A 522 -74.81 29.86 -0.02
CA GLY A 522 -75.55 30.82 -0.83
C GLY A 522 -75.80 30.33 -2.24
#